data_AF-A0A4U9TNC6-F1
#
_entry.id   AF-A0A4U9TNC6-F1
#
_cell.length_a   1.000
_cell.length_b   1.000
_cell.length_c   1.000
_cell.angle_alpha   90.00
_cell.angle_beta   90.00
_cell.angle_gamma   90.00
#
_symmetry.space_group_name_H-M   'P 1'
#
loop_
_entity.id
_entity.type
_entity.pdbx_description
1 polymer ?
#
loop_
_entity_poly.entity_id
_entity_poly.type
_entity_poly.pdbx_seq_one_letter_code
_entity_poly.pdbx_strand_id
1 'polypeptide(L)' 'MTNGAESSKTVALGENFAHKSWRDFLGNREDDIMTDEHGNAAFPVNGGSVSVWVMAEAE' A
#
# COMPACT_ATOMS: atom_id res chain seq x y z
N MET A 1 3.79 7.79 5.34
CA MET A 1 4.99 8.42 5.95
C MET A 1 4.94 8.24 7.45
N THR A 2 6.08 8.00 8.09
CA THR A 2 6.22 8.00 9.55
C THR A 2 7.59 8.59 9.91
N ASN A 3 7.63 9.45 10.92
CA ASN A 3 8.88 9.95 11.49
C ASN A 3 9.36 9.06 12.66
N GLY A 4 8.58 8.04 13.04
CA GLY A 4 8.85 7.13 14.14
C GLY A 4 9.17 5.73 13.65
N ALA A 5 8.78 4.72 14.44
CA ALA A 5 8.88 3.31 14.05
C ALA A 5 8.03 2.98 12.82
N GLU A 6 8.24 1.78 12.28
CA GLU A 6 7.38 1.19 11.25
C GLU A 6 5.91 1.26 11.70
N SER A 7 5.03 1.57 10.75
CA SER A 7 3.60 1.63 10.99
C SER A 7 2.83 1.26 9.73
N SER A 8 1.53 1.04 9.87
CA SER A 8 0.62 0.78 8.76
C SER A 8 -0.68 1.53 8.93
N LYS A 9 -1.35 1.80 7.81
CA LYS A 9 -2.69 2.39 7.82
C LYS A 9 -3.62 1.60 6.92
N THR A 10 -4.74 1.15 7.46
CA THR A 10 -5.83 0.58 6.65
C THR A 10 -6.56 1.70 5.91
N VAL A 11 -6.72 1.53 4.61
CA VAL A 11 -7.41 2.49 3.73
C VAL A 11 -8.53 1.75 3.00
N ALA A 12 -9.72 2.36 3.01
CA ALA A 12 -10.87 1.91 2.23
C ALA A 12 -10.91 2.69 0.91
N LEU A 13 -10.47 2.06 -0.19
CA LEU A 13 -10.44 2.69 -1.52
C LEU A 13 -11.77 2.49 -2.26
N GLY A 14 -12.58 1.52 -1.84
CA GLY A 14 -13.87 1.16 -2.42
C GLY A 14 -13.76 0.07 -3.48
N GLU A 15 -14.91 -0.54 -3.79
CA GLU A 15 -15.04 -1.77 -4.59
C GLU A 15 -14.43 -1.68 -5.99
N ASN A 16 -14.31 -0.48 -6.58
CA ASN A 16 -13.62 -0.28 -7.86
C ASN A 16 -12.14 -0.67 -7.81
N PHE A 17 -11.56 -0.67 -6.61
CA PHE A 17 -10.21 -1.10 -6.32
C PHE A 17 -10.17 -2.46 -5.64
N ALA A 18 -11.23 -3.27 -5.71
CA ALA A 18 -11.20 -4.64 -5.21
C ALA A 18 -10.17 -5.49 -5.97
N HIS A 19 -9.45 -6.35 -5.25
CA HIS A 19 -8.47 -7.29 -5.79
C HIS A 19 -7.39 -6.64 -6.68
N LYS A 20 -7.00 -5.40 -6.36
CA LYS A 20 -5.92 -4.69 -7.05
C LYS A 20 -4.61 -4.87 -6.30
N SER A 21 -3.55 -5.14 -7.04
CA SER A 21 -2.19 -5.20 -6.52
C SER A 21 -1.56 -3.81 -6.49
N TRP A 22 -0.76 -3.54 -5.46
CA TRP A 22 -0.07 -2.27 -5.23
C TRP A 22 1.38 -2.51 -4.86
N ARG A 23 2.25 -1.62 -5.32
CA ARG A 23 3.69 -1.60 -5.02
C ARG A 23 4.14 -0.24 -4.51
N ASP A 24 5.21 -0.20 -3.73
CA ASP A 24 5.85 1.05 -3.35
C ASP A 24 6.64 1.62 -4.53
N PHE A 25 6.19 2.76 -5.05
CA PHE A 25 6.82 3.45 -6.17
C PHE A 25 8.22 3.94 -5.84
N LEU A 26 8.50 4.26 -4.57
CA LEU A 26 9.80 4.76 -4.14
C LEU A 26 10.84 3.66 -3.91
N GLY A 27 10.42 2.39 -3.96
CA GLY A 27 11.31 1.25 -3.72
C GLY A 27 11.82 1.14 -2.28
N ASN A 28 11.20 1.84 -1.32
CA ASN A 28 11.56 1.72 0.09
C ASN A 28 11.06 0.39 0.68
N ARG A 29 10.08 -0.24 0.03
CA ARG A 29 9.55 -1.56 0.37
C ARG A 29 9.39 -2.41 -0.88
N GLU A 30 9.59 -3.72 -0.71
CA GLU A 30 9.44 -4.73 -1.76
C GLU A 30 8.14 -5.55 -1.60
N ASP A 31 7.34 -5.26 -0.56
CA ASP A 31 6.05 -5.93 -0.34
C ASP A 31 5.04 -5.59 -1.45
N ASP A 32 4.32 -6.60 -1.92
CA ASP A 32 3.10 -6.44 -2.70
C ASP A 32 1.87 -6.41 -1.79
N ILE A 33 0.99 -5.43 -1.99
CA ILE A 33 -0.29 -5.34 -1.28
C ILE A 33 -1.41 -5.68 -2.24
N MET A 34 -2.34 -6.52 -1.80
CA MET A 34 -3.60 -6.74 -2.51
C MET A 34 -4.77 -6.25 -1.67
N THR A 35 -5.65 -5.48 -2.30
CA THR A 35 -6.92 -5.08 -1.68
C THR A 35 -7.92 -6.24 -1.64
N ASP A 36 -8.76 -6.23 -0.60
CA ASP A 36 -9.86 -7.19 -0.43
C ASP A 36 -11.01 -6.97 -1.45
N GLU A 37 -12.10 -7.74 -1.31
CA GLU A 37 -13.30 -7.65 -2.17
C GLU A 37 -14.01 -6.28 -2.10
N HIS A 38 -13.75 -5.49 -1.07
CA HIS A 38 -14.32 -4.15 -0.87
C HIS A 38 -13.33 -3.03 -1.20
N GLY A 39 -12.13 -3.37 -1.66
CA GLY A 39 -11.08 -2.42 -1.96
C GLY A 39 -10.34 -1.88 -0.72
N ASN A 40 -10.33 -2.62 0.40
CA ASN A 40 -9.56 -2.24 1.58
C ASN A 40 -8.21 -2.96 1.62
N ALA A 41 -7.19 -2.29 2.13
CA ALA A 41 -5.91 -2.92 2.48
C ALA A 41 -5.17 -2.12 3.55
N ALA A 42 -4.24 -2.77 4.24
CA ALA A 42 -3.27 -2.11 5.12
C ALA A 42 -2.03 -1.72 4.30
N PHE A 43 -1.67 -0.43 4.34
CA PHE A 43 -0.51 0.13 3.67
C PHE A 43 0.59 0.43 4.69
N PRO A 44 1.66 -0.40 4.75
CA PRO A 44 2.78 -0.19 5.66
C PRO A 44 3.73 0.90 5.15
N VAL A 45 4.56 1.38 6.06
CA VAL A 45 5.67 2.28 5.81
C VAL A 45 6.78 1.98 6.80
N ASN A 46 8.03 1.85 6.31
CA ASN A 46 9.19 1.66 7.17
C ASN A 46 9.35 2.83 8.15
N GLY A 47 9.98 2.58 9.29
CA GLY A 47 10.29 3.64 10.26
C GLY A 47 11.16 4.75 9.65
N GLY A 48 10.88 6.00 10.01
CA GLY A 48 11.60 7.17 9.49
C GLY A 48 11.51 7.35 7.97
N SER A 49 10.50 6.78 7.31
CA SER A 49 10.41 6.71 5.85
C SER A 49 9.03 7.14 5.32
N VAL A 50 8.93 7.17 3.99
CA VAL A 50 7.71 7.39 3.23
C VAL A 50 7.60 6.33 2.14
N SER A 51 6.41 5.73 2.02
CA SER A 51 6.05 4.85 0.91
C SER A 51 4.94 5.53 0.12
N VAL A 52 5.04 5.46 -1.20
CA VAL A 52 4.03 5.97 -2.14
C VAL A 52 3.50 4.77 -2.92
N TRP A 53 2.29 4.35 -2.57
CA TRP A 53 1.69 3.15 -3.16
C TRP A 53 0.98 3.49 -4.46
N VAL A 54 1.34 2.78 -5.52
CA VAL A 54 0.71 2.85 -6.84
C VAL A 54 0.21 1.47 -7.22
N MET A 55 -0.85 1.40 -8.01
CA MET A 55 -1.31 0.11 -8.56
C MET A 55 -0.16 -0.50 -9.37
N ALA A 56 0.14 -1.77 -9.12
CA ALA A 56 1.00 -2.54 -9.99
C ALA A 56 0.25 -2.67 -11.33
N GLU A 57 0.80 -2.09 -12.39
CA GLU A 57 0.19 -2.20 -13.72
C GLU A 57 0.02 -3.69 -14.06
N ALA A 58 -1.15 -4.05 -14.58
CA ALA A 58 -1.30 -5.33 -15.26
C ALA A 58 -0.53 -5.19 -16.58
N GLU A 59 0.55 -5.96 -16.73
CA GLU A 59 1.15 -6.20 -18.04
C GLU A 59 0.16 -6.88 -18.99
#